data_AF-A0A0K8WJR2-F1
#
_entry.id   AF-A0A0K8WJR2-F1
#
_cell.length_a   1.000
_cell.length_b   1.000
_cell.length_c   1.000
_cell.angle_alpha   90.00
_cell.angle_beta   90.00
_cell.angle_gamma   90.00
#
_symmetry.space_group_name_H-M   'P 1'
#
loop_
_entity.id
_entity.type
_entity.pdbx_description
1 polymer ?
#
loop_
_entity_poly.entity_id
_entity_poly.type
_entity_poly.pdbx_seq_one_letter_code
_entity_poly.pdbx_strand_id
1 'polypeptide(L)'
;MATNMYRVGDYVYVETNPNSPFLIRRIEELNKNQSGNVEAKVMCFYRRRDLPNPLVQLADKHQLATAEDSPLATKLKKTWLRTPVGEEQAAQAVLDPSIGTD
;
A
#
# COMPACT_ATOMS: atom_id res chain seq x y z
N MET A 1 21.66 -27.48 -14.47
CA MET A 1 20.44 -26.90 -15.08
C MET A 1 20.35 -25.46 -14.63
N ALA A 2 20.41 -24.49 -15.54
CA ALA A 2 20.21 -23.09 -15.15
C ALA A 2 18.75 -22.90 -14.73
N THR A 3 18.54 -22.62 -13.45
CA THR A 3 17.21 -22.28 -12.91
C THR A 3 16.75 -20.97 -13.55
N ASN A 4 15.51 -20.92 -14.05
CA ASN A 4 14.92 -19.64 -14.44
C ASN A 4 14.78 -18.79 -13.16
N MET A 5 15.44 -17.63 -13.13
CA MET A 5 15.49 -16.76 -11.94
C MET A 5 14.18 -15.99 -11.71
N TYR A 6 13.30 -15.94 -12.70
CA TYR A 6 12.03 -15.21 -12.65
C TYR A 6 10.85 -16.15 -12.83
N ARG A 7 9.74 -15.84 -12.16
CA ARG A 7 8.48 -16.58 -12.18
C ARG A 7 7.28 -15.63 -12.36
N VAL A 8 6.17 -16.20 -12.82
CA VAL A 8 4.88 -15.49 -12.83
C VAL A 8 4.53 -15.06 -11.42
N GLY A 9 4.11 -13.81 -11.25
CA GLY A 9 3.84 -13.18 -9.97
C GLY A 9 5.00 -12.36 -9.40
N ASP A 10 6.23 -12.55 -9.90
CA ASP A 10 7.39 -11.80 -9.42
C ASP A 10 7.31 -10.32 -9.81
N TYR A 11 7.77 -9.47 -8.90
CA TYR A 11 8.01 -8.06 -9.16
C TYR A 11 9.46 -7.86 -9.58
N VAL A 12 9.65 -7.21 -10.72
CA VAL A 12 10.96 -6.99 -11.30
C VAL A 12 11.26 -5.50 -11.45
N TYR A 13 12.53 -5.16 -11.26
CA TYR A 13 13.07 -3.84 -11.54
C TYR A 13 13.58 -3.82 -12.98
N VAL A 14 13.06 -2.89 -13.77
CA VAL A 14 13.44 -2.70 -15.17
C VAL A 14 14.20 -1.41 -15.30
N GLU A 15 15.42 -1.51 -15.83
CA GLU A 15 16.23 -0.38 -16.21
C GLU A 15 15.85 0.11 -17.61
N THR A 16 15.64 1.42 -17.75
CA THR A 16 15.40 2.07 -19.05
C THR A 16 16.53 3.00 -19.45
N ASN A 17 17.11 3.71 -18.48
CA ASN A 17 18.26 4.59 -18.64
C ASN A 17 19.04 4.58 -17.32
N PRO A 18 20.39 4.56 -17.34
CA PRO A 18 21.21 4.52 -16.11
C PRO A 18 20.96 5.68 -15.14
N ASN A 19 20.48 6.83 -15.63
CA ASN A 19 20.20 8.01 -14.80
C ASN A 19 18.74 8.12 -14.36
N SER A 20 17.90 7.13 -14.69
CA SER A 20 16.49 7.10 -14.32
C SER A 20 16.24 6.05 -13.24
N PRO A 21 15.38 6.31 -12.24
CA PRO A 21 15.10 5.29 -11.24
C PRO A 21 14.32 4.13 -11.88
N PHE A 22 14.63 2.90 -11.46
CA PHE A 22 14.04 1.67 -12.01
C PHE A 22 12.52 1.69 -12.06
N LEU A 23 11.98 1.08 -13.11
CA LEU A 23 10.55 0.83 -13.25
C LEU A 23 10.19 -0.48 -12.56
N ILE A 24 9.03 -0.53 -11.92
CA ILE A 24 8.53 -1.75 -11.29
C ILE A 24 7.50 -2.37 -12.22
N ARG A 25 7.64 -3.67 -12.48
CA ARG A 25 6.66 -4.44 -13.26
C ARG A 25 6.38 -5.76 -12.57
N ARG A 26 5.17 -6.29 -12.71
CA ARG A 26 4.82 -7.64 -12.25
C ARG A 26 4.68 -8.57 -13.44
N ILE A 27 5.28 -9.75 -13.36
CA ILE A 27 5.18 -10.76 -14.43
C ILE A 27 3.81 -11.42 -14.36
N GLU A 28 3.00 -11.28 -15.41
CA GLU A 28 1.69 -11.92 -15.52
C GLU A 28 1.78 -13.19 -16.37
N GLU A 29 2.62 -13.20 -17.42
CA GLU A 29 2.92 -14.39 -18.22
C GLU A 29 4.40 -14.41 -18.56
N LEU A 30 5.01 -15.60 -18.58
CA LEU A 30 6.43 -15.79 -18.89
C LEU A 30 6.57 -16.94 -19.88
N ASN A 31 7.03 -16.64 -21.09
CA ASN A 31 7.22 -17.59 -22.17
C ASN A 31 8.71 -17.75 -22.46
N LYS A 32 9.17 -18.98 -22.61
CA LYS A 32 10.53 -19.29 -23.04
C LYS A 32 10.46 -19.99 -24.38
N ASN A 33 11.05 -19.39 -25.41
CA ASN A 33 11.08 -20.01 -26.73
C ASN A 33 12.11 -21.15 -26.79
N GLN A 34 12.02 -22.00 -27.81
CA GLN A 34 12.95 -23.13 -28.00
C GLN A 34 14.41 -22.69 -28.21
N SER A 35 14.61 -21.47 -28.71
CA SER A 35 15.93 -20.83 -28.84
C SER A 35 16.50 -20.34 -27.51
N GLY A 36 15.72 -20.37 -26.43
CA GLY A 36 16.13 -19.96 -25.09
C GLY A 36 15.84 -18.50 -24.72
N ASN A 37 15.31 -17.68 -25.63
CA ASN A 37 14.85 -16.32 -25.32
C ASN A 37 13.63 -16.36 -24.41
N VAL A 38 13.52 -15.35 -23.56
CA VAL A 38 12.44 -15.19 -22.60
C VAL A 38 11.64 -13.95 -22.95
N GLU A 39 10.33 -14.13 -23.08
CA GLU A 39 9.36 -13.06 -23.30
C GLU A 39 8.42 -13.00 -22.11
N ALA A 40 8.21 -11.80 -21.57
CA ALA A 40 7.34 -11.60 -20.42
C ALA A 40 6.23 -10.61 -20.75
N LYS A 41 4.99 -10.99 -20.49
CA LYS A 41 3.87 -10.05 -20.41
C LYS A 41 3.78 -9.56 -18.97
N VAL A 42 3.70 -8.25 -18.82
CA VAL A 42 3.89 -7.61 -17.52
C VAL A 42 2.80 -6.57 -17.24
N MET A 43 2.39 -6.49 -15.98
CA MET A 43 1.65 -5.36 -15.45
C MET A 43 2.62 -4.24 -15.07
N CYS A 44 2.35 -3.02 -15.52
CA CYS A 44 3.21 -1.85 -15.26
C CYS A 44 2.73 -1.07 -14.05
N PHE A 45 3.67 -0.75 -13.15
CA PHE A 45 3.44 0.19 -12.05
C PHE A 45 4.05 1.54 -12.41
N TYR A 46 3.24 2.57 -12.32
CA TYR A 46 3.65 3.95 -12.58
C TYR A 46 3.70 4.73 -11.28
N ARG A 47 4.74 5.55 -11.11
CA ARG A 47 4.81 6.47 -9.97
C ARG A 47 3.92 7.66 -10.29
N ARG A 48 3.28 8.26 -9.27
CA ARG A 48 2.38 9.42 -9.45
C ARG A 48 2.95 10.52 -10.36
N ARG A 49 4.24 10.86 -10.18
CA ARG A 49 4.93 11.89 -10.97
C ARG A 49 5.14 11.56 -12.44
N ASP A 50 5.08 10.27 -12.80
CA ASP A 50 5.25 9.81 -14.19
C ASP A 50 3.92 9.78 -14.94
N LEU A 51 2.77 9.97 -14.26
CA LEU A 51 1.46 10.03 -14.91
C LEU A 51 1.05 11.48 -15.22
N PRO A 52 0.31 11.69 -16.32
CA PRO A 52 -0.45 12.91 -16.55
C PRO A 52 -1.40 13.24 -15.39
N ASN A 53 -1.47 14.52 -15.01
CA ASN A 53 -2.33 15.00 -13.93
C ASN A 53 -3.80 14.50 -13.97
N PRO A 54 -4.47 14.43 -15.15
CA PRO A 54 -5.82 13.88 -15.22
C PRO A 54 -5.91 12.41 -14.78
N LEU A 55 -4.90 11.60 -15.10
CA LEU A 55 -4.85 10.20 -14.72
C LEU A 55 -4.51 10.01 -13.24
N VAL A 56 -3.71 10.91 -12.67
CA VAL A 56 -3.45 10.93 -11.22
C VAL A 56 -4.75 11.12 -10.44
N GLN A 57 -5.60 12.08 -10.84
CA GLN A 57 -6.88 12.30 -10.18
C GLN A 57 -7.83 11.09 -10.28
N LEU A 58 -7.82 10.41 -11.43
CA LEU A 58 -8.63 9.20 -11.61
C LEU A 58 -8.11 8.04 -10.76
N ALA A 59 -6.78 7.86 -10.71
CA ALA A 59 -6.14 6.84 -9.88
C ALA A 59 -6.44 7.05 -8.40
N ASP A 60 -6.40 8.30 -7.92
CA ASP A 60 -6.71 8.66 -6.53
C ASP A 60 -8.15 8.29 -6.16
N LYS A 61 -9.11 8.58 -7.05
CA LYS A 61 -10.51 8.19 -6.87
C LYS A 61 -10.68 6.67 -6.80
N HIS A 62 -9.99 5.92 -7.68
CA HIS A 62 -10.06 4.46 -7.69
C HIS A 62 -9.43 3.85 -6.44
N GLN A 63 -8.29 4.38 -5.97
CA GLN A 63 -7.65 3.94 -4.72
C GLN A 63 -8.56 4.14 -3.51
N LEU A 64 -9.24 5.29 -3.42
CA LEU A 64 -10.22 5.56 -2.37
C LEU A 64 -11.41 4.59 -2.44
N ALA A 65 -11.95 4.33 -3.63
CA ALA A 65 -13.04 3.37 -3.82
C ALA A 65 -12.65 1.93 -3.43
N THR A 66 -11.41 1.52 -3.74
CA THR A 66 -10.90 0.18 -3.38
C THR A 66 -10.59 0.08 -1.87
N ALA A 67 -10.16 1.18 -1.25
CA ALA A 67 -9.92 1.24 0.17
C ALA A 67 -11.23 1.10 0.96
N GLU A 68 -12.33 1.69 0.51
CA GLU A 68 -13.62 1.60 1.20
C GLU A 68 -14.20 0.17 1.27
N ASP A 69 -13.81 -0.70 0.33
CA ASP A 69 -14.12 -2.14 0.34
C ASP A 69 -13.13 -2.98 1.16
N SER A 70 -11.99 -2.41 1.57
CA SER A 70 -10.98 -3.14 2.33
C SER A 70 -11.32 -3.21 3.83
N PRO A 71 -11.32 -4.41 4.45
CA PRO A 71 -11.54 -4.55 5.90
C PRO A 71 -10.50 -3.78 6.73
N LEU A 72 -9.32 -3.51 6.17
CA LEU A 72 -8.25 -2.76 6.83
C LEU A 72 -8.56 -1.26 6.94
N ALA A 73 -9.10 -0.65 5.88
CA ALA A 73 -9.49 0.75 5.90
C ALA A 73 -10.69 0.98 6.84
N THR A 74 -11.61 0.01 6.88
CA THR A 74 -12.73 0.00 7.83
C THR A 74 -12.28 -0.09 9.28
N LYS A 75 -11.21 -0.83 9.56
CA LYS A 75 -10.63 -0.91 10.89
C LYS A 75 -9.89 0.39 11.27
N LEU A 76 -9.17 1.00 10.31
CA LEU A 76 -8.44 2.24 10.53
C LEU A 76 -9.39 3.44 10.76
N LYS A 77 -10.47 3.57 9.97
CA LYS A 77 -11.48 4.62 10.20
C LYS A 77 -12.18 4.43 11.55
N LYS A 78 -12.51 3.19 11.93
CA LYS A 78 -13.14 2.91 13.24
C LYS A 78 -12.20 3.17 14.43
N THR A 79 -10.89 3.00 14.25
CA THR A 79 -9.91 3.31 15.30
C THR A 79 -9.64 4.80 15.44
N TRP A 80 -9.65 5.55 14.34
CA TRP A 80 -9.40 7.00 14.33
C TRP A 80 -10.65 7.84 14.63
N LEU A 81 -11.85 7.33 14.31
CA LEU A 81 -13.13 7.96 14.70
C LEU A 81 -13.63 7.51 16.09
N ARG A 82 -12.91 6.62 16.79
CA ARG A 82 -13.15 6.44 18.23
C ARG A 82 -12.63 7.70 18.90
N THR A 83 -13.55 8.63 19.19
CA THR A 83 -13.32 9.67 20.18
C THR A 83 -12.70 9.01 21.41
N PRO A 84 -11.55 9.49 21.92
CA PRO A 84 -11.12 9.08 23.25
C PRO A 84 -12.30 9.32 24.20
N VAL A 85 -12.48 8.37 25.10
CA VAL A 85 -13.59 8.32 26.07
C VAL A 85 -13.79 9.70 26.69
N GLY A 86 -15.06 10.09 26.88
CA GLY A 86 -15.46 11.45 27.26
C GLY A 86 -14.64 12.04 28.39
N GLU A 87 -14.31 13.32 28.21
CA GLU A 87 -13.65 14.23 29.14
C GLU A 87 -14.22 14.19 30.58
N GLU A 88 -15.47 13.72 30.72
CA GLU A 88 -16.20 13.58 31.99
C GLU A 88 -15.63 12.49 32.92
N GLN A 89 -15.04 11.41 32.39
CA GLN A 89 -14.52 10.30 33.23
C GLN A 89 -13.10 10.53 33.73
N ALA A 90 -12.31 11.37 33.05
CA ALA A 90 -10.96 11.74 33.50
C ALA A 90 -10.99 12.78 34.63
N ALA A 91 -12.00 13.66 34.64
CA ALA A 91 -12.15 14.70 35.66
C ALA A 91 -12.61 14.15 37.04
N GLN A 92 -13.27 12.99 37.07
CA GLN A 92 -13.80 12.40 38.31
C GLN A 92 -12.70 11.78 39.21
N ALA A 93 -11.47 11.61 38.72
CA ALA A 93 -10.37 11.01 39.46
C ALA A 93 -9.55 12.00 40.32
N VAL A 94 -9.91 13.30 40.37
CA VAL A 94 -9.15 14.34 41.09
C VAL A 94 -9.88 14.86 42.34
N LEU A 95 -11.03 14.30 42.72
CA LEU A 95 -11.81 14.76 43.88
C LEU A 95 -12.11 13.61 44.85
N ASP A 96 -11.13 13.26 45.68
CA ASP A 96 -11.38 12.52 46.93
C ASP A 96 -10.78 13.32 48.11
N PRO A 97 -11.60 14.05 48.89
CA PRO A 97 -11.17 14.75 50.10
C PRO A 97 -11.46 13.92 51.37
N SER A 98 -10.46 13.81 52.26
CA SER A 98 -10.56 13.35 53.69
C SER A 98 -10.67 11.81 53.88
N ILE A 99 -10.09 11.11 54.86
CA ILE A 99 -9.75 11.42 56.26
C ILE A 99 -8.85 10.31 56.88
N GLY A 100 -7.94 10.68 57.80
CA GLY A 100 -7.52 9.87 58.96
C GLY A 100 -6.37 8.86 58.79
N THR A 101 -5.19 9.17 59.34
CA THR A 101 -4.63 8.60 60.60
C THR A 101 -3.12 8.85 60.66
N ASP A 102 -2.65 9.67 61.61
CA ASP A 102 -1.76 9.28 62.72
C ASP A 102 -1.95 10.29 63.87
#